data_AF-A0A2E8A023-F1
#
_entry.id   AF-A0A2E8A023-F1
#
_cell.length_a   1.000
_cell.length_b   1.000
_cell.length_c   1.000
_cell.angle_alpha   90.00
_cell.angle_beta   90.00
_cell.angle_gamma   90.00
#
_symmetry.space_group_name_H-M   'P 1'
#
loop_
_entity.id
_entity.type
_entity.pdbx_description
1 polymer ?
#
loop_
_entity_poly.entity_id
_entity_poly.type
_entity_poly.pdbx_seq_one_letter_code
_entity_poly.pdbx_strand_id
1 'polypeptide(L)'
;MASVSHNEKIATVTDQAVTEVDAAQSEEQLEAVRVRYLGRKGHLTTQLKTIGDLPETHRRDFGAAVNAAKSRLTAQLESKRLALQRVSRESALAGETVDVTLPGRRS
;
A
#
# COMPACT_ATOMS: atom_id res chain seq x y z
N MET A 1 -21.78 -22.41 5.44
CA MET A 1 -21.66 -21.66 4.17
C MET A 1 -21.38 -20.16 4.34
N ALA A 2 -21.79 -19.49 5.43
CA ALA A 2 -21.56 -18.05 5.61
C ALA A 2 -20.08 -17.62 5.84
N SER A 3 -19.21 -18.53 6.24
CA SER A 3 -17.82 -18.23 6.65
C SER A 3 -16.88 -17.90 5.47
N VAL A 4 -17.15 -18.41 4.27
CA VAL A 4 -16.29 -18.23 3.08
C VAL A 4 -16.44 -16.82 2.48
N SER A 5 -17.66 -16.29 2.47
CA SER A 5 -18.01 -15.03 1.81
C SER A 5 -17.33 -13.78 2.42
N HIS A 6 -16.90 -13.86 3.68
CA HIS A 6 -16.24 -12.74 4.37
C HIS A 6 -14.75 -12.66 4.03
N ASN A 7 -14.07 -13.80 3.91
CA ASN A 7 -12.65 -13.85 3.58
C ASN A 7 -12.41 -13.48 2.11
N GLU A 8 -13.29 -13.93 1.21
CA GLU A 8 -13.29 -13.52 -0.19
C GLU A 8 -13.42 -12.00 -0.35
N LYS A 9 -14.30 -11.36 0.42
CA LYS A 9 -14.43 -9.89 0.44
C LYS A 9 -13.13 -9.19 0.84
N ILE A 10 -12.38 -9.69 1.83
CA ILE A 10 -11.09 -9.11 2.19
C ILE A 10 -10.11 -9.25 1.03
N ALA A 11 -10.03 -10.44 0.42
CA ALA A 11 -9.13 -10.69 -0.70
C ALA A 11 -9.43 -9.73 -1.86
N THR A 12 -10.71 -9.60 -2.25
CA THR A 12 -11.13 -8.67 -3.31
C THR A 12 -10.78 -7.21 -2.98
N VAL A 13 -11.05 -6.76 -1.76
CA VAL A 13 -10.71 -5.38 -1.33
C VAL A 13 -9.20 -5.17 -1.33
N THR A 14 -8.42 -6.20 -0.97
CA THR A 14 -6.95 -6.14 -0.99
C THR A 14 -6.44 -5.99 -2.42
N ASP A 15 -6.96 -6.78 -3.36
CA ASP A 15 -6.55 -6.70 -4.77
C ASP A 15 -6.96 -5.36 -5.41
N GLN A 16 -8.15 -4.85 -5.10
CA GLN A 16 -8.58 -3.51 -5.52
C GLN A 16 -7.65 -2.43 -4.98
N ALA A 17 -7.32 -2.51 -3.69
CA ALA A 17 -6.42 -1.57 -3.08
C ALA A 17 -5.00 -1.64 -3.66
N VAL A 18 -4.46 -2.84 -3.93
CA VAL A 18 -3.17 -3.01 -4.62
C VAL A 18 -3.22 -2.36 -6.01
N THR A 19 -4.31 -2.56 -6.75
CA THR A 19 -4.49 -1.94 -8.07
C THR A 19 -4.52 -0.42 -7.98
N GLU A 20 -5.21 0.15 -6.99
CA GLU A 20 -5.21 1.60 -6.75
C GLU A 20 -3.84 2.13 -6.31
N VAL A 21 -3.10 1.38 -5.48
CA VAL A 21 -1.71 1.73 -5.11
C VAL A 21 -0.81 1.71 -6.34
N ASP A 22 -0.99 0.74 -7.24
CA ASP A 22 -0.18 0.65 -8.45
C ASP A 22 -0.51 1.75 -9.47
N ALA A 23 -1.77 2.14 -9.55
CA ALA A 23 -2.23 3.27 -10.34
C ALA A 23 -1.83 4.63 -9.73
N ALA A 24 -1.45 4.68 -8.45
CA ALA A 24 -1.05 5.92 -7.80
C ALA A 24 0.28 6.43 -8.36
N GLN A 25 0.25 7.65 -8.92
CA GLN A 25 1.41 8.32 -9.53
C GLN A 25 2.04 9.37 -8.61
N SER A 26 1.44 9.65 -7.45
CA SER A 26 1.94 10.65 -6.50
C SER A 26 1.80 10.18 -5.06
N GLU A 27 2.58 10.77 -4.14
CA GLU A 27 2.47 10.47 -2.71
C GLU A 27 1.07 10.81 -2.16
N GLU A 28 0.40 11.85 -2.68
CA GLU A 28 -0.95 12.21 -2.24
C GLU A 28 -1.98 11.15 -2.63
N GLN A 29 -1.87 10.58 -3.84
CA GLN A 29 -2.74 9.49 -4.30
C GLN A 29 -2.52 8.23 -3.46
N LEU A 30 -1.26 7.88 -3.20
CA LEU A 30 -0.90 6.78 -2.32
C LEU A 30 -1.52 6.92 -0.93
N GLU A 31 -1.43 8.12 -0.34
CA GLU A 31 -1.98 8.36 0.99
C GLU A 31 -3.51 8.41 1.00
N ALA A 32 -4.14 8.90 -0.09
CA ALA A 32 -5.59 8.82 -0.26
C ALA A 32 -6.08 7.36 -0.28
N VAL A 33 -5.39 6.47 -1.00
CA VAL A 33 -5.66 5.03 -1.02
C VAL A 33 -5.47 4.45 0.39
N ARG A 34 -4.35 4.77 1.06
CA ARG A 34 -4.11 4.33 2.44
C ARG A 34 -5.27 4.72 3.37
N VAL A 35 -5.72 5.98 3.34
CA VAL A 35 -6.82 6.44 4.18
C VAL A 35 -8.15 5.79 3.80
N ARG A 36 -8.42 5.60 2.50
CA ARG A 36 -9.65 4.95 2.00
C ARG A 36 -9.77 3.48 2.43
N TYR A 37 -8.67 2.75 2.48
CA TYR A 37 -8.70 1.31 2.81
C TYR A 37 -8.34 1.01 4.28
N LEU A 38 -7.26 1.62 4.79
CA LEU A 38 -6.71 1.41 6.14
C LEU A 38 -7.16 2.45 7.17
N GLY A 39 -7.75 3.56 6.73
CA GLY A 39 -8.11 4.66 7.61
C GLY A 39 -9.22 4.32 8.62
N ARG A 40 -9.54 5.31 9.46
CA ARG A 40 -10.50 5.18 10.57
C ARG A 40 -11.94 4.87 10.10
N LYS A 41 -12.28 5.24 8.87
CA LYS A 41 -13.52 4.88 8.15
C LYS A 41 -13.26 3.97 6.94
N GLY A 42 -12.08 3.35 6.87
CA GLY A 42 -11.68 2.58 5.70
C GLY A 42 -12.51 1.33 5.51
N HIS A 43 -12.55 0.81 4.28
CA HIS A 43 -13.31 -0.40 3.95
C HIS A 43 -12.91 -1.59 4.84
N LEU A 44 -11.61 -1.77 5.12
CA LEU A 44 -11.11 -2.85 5.98
C LEU A 44 -11.51 -2.65 7.45
N THR A 45 -11.44 -1.41 7.95
CA THR A 45 -11.81 -1.08 9.34
C THR A 45 -13.32 -1.19 9.57
N THR A 46 -14.13 -0.84 8.57
CA THR A 46 -15.59 -0.98 8.64
C THR A 46 -15.98 -2.44 8.65
N GLN A 47 -15.32 -3.29 7.86
CA GLN A 47 -15.58 -4.73 7.90
C GLN A 47 -15.13 -5.43 9.19
N LEU A 48 -14.09 -4.91 9.86
CA LEU A 48 -13.73 -5.37 11.20
C LEU A 48 -14.84 -5.09 12.24
N LYS A 49 -15.60 -3.99 12.10
CA LYS A 49 -16.70 -3.67 13.03
C LYS A 49 -17.87 -4.64 12.87
N THR A 50 -18.22 -5.00 11.65
CA THR A 50 -19.24 -6.02 11.34
C THR A 50 -18.87 -7.40 11.89
N ILE A 51 -17.62 -7.59 12.29
CA ILE A 51 -17.10 -8.84 12.85
C ILE A 51 -17.15 -8.97 14.35
N GLY A 52 -17.45 -7.88 15.06
CA GLY A 52 -17.78 -7.95 16.48
C GLY A 52 -18.93 -8.93 16.76
N ASP A 53 -19.83 -9.11 15.78
CA ASP A 53 -20.99 -10.00 15.87
C ASP A 53 -20.71 -11.47 15.53
N LEU A 54 -19.46 -11.81 15.13
CA LEU A 54 -19.10 -13.18 14.75
C LEU A 54 -18.49 -13.99 15.92
N PRO A 55 -18.74 -15.32 15.99
CA PRO A 55 -18.18 -16.20 17.02
C PRO A 55 -16.64 -16.18 17.05
N GLU A 56 -16.03 -16.37 18.22
CA GLU A 56 -14.57 -16.29 18.43
C GLU A 56 -13.74 -17.14 17.45
N THR A 57 -14.25 -18.31 17.08
CA THR A 57 -13.61 -19.22 16.10
C THR A 57 -13.46 -18.56 14.73
N HIS A 58 -14.51 -17.90 14.22
CA HIS A 58 -14.45 -17.18 12.95
C HIS A 58 -13.76 -15.82 13.05
N ARG A 59 -13.81 -15.19 14.23
CA ARG A 59 -13.11 -13.93 14.52
C ARG A 59 -11.60 -14.07 14.41
N ARG A 60 -11.02 -15.21 14.83
CA ARG A 60 -9.56 -15.45 14.70
C ARG A 60 -9.12 -15.53 13.25
N ASP A 61 -9.77 -16.37 12.44
CA ASP A 61 -9.40 -16.58 11.04
C ASP A 61 -9.54 -15.29 10.23
N PHE A 62 -10.64 -14.56 10.42
CA PHE A 62 -10.82 -13.29 9.74
C PHE A 62 -9.86 -12.22 10.24
N GLY A 63 -9.61 -12.14 11.55
CA GLY A 63 -8.64 -11.21 12.12
C GLY A 63 -7.24 -11.44 11.54
N ALA A 64 -6.85 -12.70 11.35
CA ALA A 64 -5.61 -13.07 10.68
C ALA A 64 -5.61 -12.62 9.21
N ALA A 65 -6.69 -12.86 8.47
CA ALA A 65 -6.82 -12.41 7.08
C ALA A 65 -6.74 -10.88 6.94
N VAL A 66 -7.39 -10.11 7.81
CA VAL A 66 -7.30 -8.65 7.80
C VAL A 66 -5.91 -8.17 8.14
N ASN A 67 -5.26 -8.75 9.16
CA ASN A 67 -3.89 -8.37 9.52
C ASN A 67 -2.90 -8.68 8.38
N ALA A 68 -3.09 -9.80 7.69
CA ALA A 68 -2.31 -10.15 6.50
C ALA A 68 -2.54 -9.14 5.37
N ALA A 69 -3.80 -8.82 5.07
CA ALA A 69 -4.17 -7.80 4.08
C ALA A 69 -3.57 -6.42 4.42
N LYS A 70 -3.68 -5.99 5.68
CA LYS A 70 -3.08 -4.73 6.15
C LYS A 70 -1.57 -4.70 5.97
N SER A 71 -0.88 -5.79 6.33
CA SER A 71 0.58 -5.88 6.17
C SER A 71 0.98 -5.82 4.71
N ARG A 72 0.27 -6.57 3.85
CA ARG A 72 0.50 -6.56 2.39
C ARG A 72 0.29 -5.18 1.79
N LEU A 73 -0.79 -4.50 2.16
CA LEU A 73 -1.08 -3.14 1.69
C LEU A 73 -0.01 -2.14 2.14
N THR A 74 0.35 -2.19 3.42
CA THR A 74 1.37 -1.30 3.99
C THR A 74 2.71 -1.49 3.29
N ALA A 75 3.12 -2.74 3.05
CA ALA A 75 4.36 -3.03 2.33
C ALA A 75 4.33 -2.52 0.88
N GLN A 76 3.21 -2.68 0.18
CA GLN A 76 3.03 -2.15 -1.18
C GLN A 76 3.08 -0.61 -1.21
N LEU A 77 2.36 0.05 -0.30
CA LEU A 77 2.37 1.50 -0.16
C LEU A 77 3.78 2.05 0.08
N GLU A 78 4.52 1.47 1.03
CA GLU A 78 5.90 1.86 1.32
C GLU A 78 6.81 1.62 0.12
N SER A 79 6.71 0.46 -0.54
CA SER A 79 7.49 0.14 -1.74
C SER A 79 7.25 1.14 -2.87
N LYS A 80 5.99 1.48 -3.15
CA LYS A 80 5.62 2.44 -4.20
C LYS A 80 6.07 3.86 -3.85
N ARG A 81 5.90 4.29 -2.59
CA ARG A 81 6.41 5.57 -2.09
C ARG A 81 7.93 5.68 -2.27
N LEU A 82 8.68 4.65 -1.87
CA LEU A 82 10.14 4.59 -2.07
C LEU A 82 10.52 4.63 -3.56
N ALA A 83 9.77 3.96 -4.43
CA ALA A 83 9.98 3.99 -5.87
C ALA A 83 9.77 5.40 -6.45
N LEU A 84 8.68 6.08 -6.09
CA LEU A 84 8.41 7.46 -6.52
C LEU A 84 9.51 8.42 -6.05
N GLN A 85 9.97 8.28 -4.80
CA GLN A 85 11.08 9.08 -4.28
C GLN A 85 12.40 8.81 -5.00
N ARG A 86 12.70 7.56 -5.37
CA ARG A 86 13.88 7.22 -6.16
C ARG A 86 13.83 7.84 -7.54
N VAL A 87 12.72 7.70 -8.25
CA VAL A 87 12.54 8.27 -9.61
C VAL A 87 12.70 9.80 -9.60
N SER A 88 12.16 10.47 -8.57
CA SER A 88 12.31 11.92 -8.40
C SER A 88 13.78 12.32 -8.16
N ARG A 89 14.53 11.56 -7.34
CA ARG A 89 15.96 11.81 -7.11
C ARG A 89 16.84 11.50 -8.32
N GLU A 90 16.60 10.38 -9.00
CA GLU A 90 17.34 10.00 -10.21
C GLU A 90 17.10 10.99 -11.35
N SER A 91 15.89 11.56 -11.47
CA SER A 91 15.63 12.63 -12.44
C SER A 91 16.38 13.93 -12.10
N ALA A 92 16.52 14.25 -10.80
CA ALA A 92 17.32 15.40 -10.37
C ALA A 92 18.83 15.18 -10.63
N LEU A 93 19.33 13.96 -10.40
CA LEU A 93 20.72 13.57 -10.67
C LEU A 93 21.02 13.46 -12.18
N ALA A 94 20.05 13.04 -12.99
CA ALA A 94 20.21 12.99 -14.45
C ALA A 94 20.30 14.39 -15.07
N GLY A 95 19.64 15.40 -14.48
CA GLY A 95 19.84 16.81 -14.84
C GLY A 95 21.22 17.35 -14.44
N GLU A 96 21.90 16.67 -13.52
CA GLU A 96 23.23 16.99 -13.00
C GLU A 96 24.28 15.95 -13.44
N THR A 97 24.05 15.28 -14.59
CA THR A 97 25.11 14.59 -15.34
C THR A 97 26.05 15.61 -16.00
N VAL A 98 26.64 16.46 -15.16
CA VAL A 98 27.97 17.00 -15.44
C VAL A 98 28.88 15.79 -15.52
N ASP A 99 29.33 15.51 -16.74
CA ASP A 99 30.29 14.49 -17.08
C ASP A 99 31.57 14.63 -16.24
N VAL A 100 31.63 13.90 -15.13
CA VAL A 100 32.79 13.79 -14.24
C VAL A 100 33.90 12.90 -14.80
N THR A 101 33.88 12.55 -16.09
CA THR A 101 35.01 11.84 -16.75
C THR A 101 36.09 12.76 -17.31
N LEU A 102 35.93 14.09 -17.22
CA LEU A 102 36.98 15.04 -17.62
C LEU A 102 38.17 14.99 -16.63
N PRO A 103 39.40 14.65 -17.08
CA PRO A 103 40.56 14.56 -16.21
C PRO A 103 40.94 15.97 -15.71
N GLY A 104 41.24 16.04 -14.41
CA GLY A 104 41.37 17.29 -13.66
C GLY A 104 42.36 18.29 -14.25
N ARG A 105 42.07 19.58 -14.03
CA ARG A 105 43.04 20.65 -14.26
C ARG A 105 43.35 21.35 -12.95
N ARG A 106 44.48 20.96 -12.35
CA ARG A 106 45.27 21.85 -11.50
C ARG A 106 45.99 22.82 -12.43
N SER A 107 45.55 24.07 -12.44
CA SER A 107 46.36 25.26 -12.77
C SER A 107 45.62 26.49 -12.32
#